data_AF-A0A672TC28-F1
#
_entry.id   AF-A0A672TC28-F1
#
_cell.length_a   1.000
_cell.length_b   1.000
_cell.length_c   1.000
_cell.angle_alpha   90.00
_cell.angle_beta   90.00
_cell.angle_gamma   90.00
#
_symmetry.space_group_name_H-M   'P 1'
#
loop_
_entity.id
_entity.type
_entity.pdbx_description
1 polymer ?
#
loop_
_entity_poly.entity_id
_entity_poly.type
_entity_poly.pdbx_seq_one_letter_code
_entity_poly.pdbx_strand_id
1 'polypeptide(L)'
;MTHRTPEALELHPETYSQRVAQCDISERLFLNCYRRIRMFLTTVNLAKSKSKTLLVQMVSAAGTGYCFNTKRGRLRDKLVLRKHDPIVNKHVLFIEKRKIRSL
;
A
#
# COMPACT_ATOMS: atom_id res chain seq x y z
N MET A 1 27.10 15.30 -60.84
CA MET A 1 26.11 16.29 -60.39
C MET A 1 25.87 16.05 -58.91
N THR A 2 26.18 17.08 -58.10
CA THR A 2 25.81 17.34 -56.68
C THR A 2 25.36 16.14 -55.84
N HIS A 3 25.99 15.87 -54.71
CA HIS A 3 25.54 16.51 -53.47
C HIS A 3 26.73 16.86 -52.54
N ARG A 4 26.95 18.16 -52.39
CA ARG A 4 27.58 18.76 -51.21
C ARG A 4 26.61 18.57 -50.05
N THR A 5 27.02 17.89 -48.99
CA THR A 5 26.37 17.96 -47.68
C THR A 5 26.75 19.29 -47.03
N PRO A 6 25.79 20.13 -46.61
CA PRO A 6 26.09 21.39 -45.93
C PRO A 6 26.48 21.14 -44.47
N GLU A 7 27.70 21.60 -44.15
CA GLU A 7 27.95 22.62 -43.14
C GLU A 7 27.33 22.38 -41.76
N ALA A 8 28.18 21.83 -40.88
CA ALA A 8 27.97 21.79 -39.45
C ALA A 8 27.80 23.22 -38.92
N LEU A 9 26.60 23.54 -38.46
CA LEU A 9 26.32 24.74 -37.68
C LEU A 9 26.91 24.56 -36.27
N GLU A 10 28.14 25.07 -36.11
CA GLU A 10 28.79 25.26 -34.83
C GLU A 10 27.99 26.28 -33.99
N LEU A 11 27.35 25.82 -32.91
CA LEU A 11 26.79 26.70 -31.89
C LEU A 11 27.87 27.04 -30.87
N HIS A 12 28.42 28.25 -30.98
CA HIS A 12 29.32 28.87 -30.01
C HIS A 12 28.65 29.01 -28.62
N PRO A 13 29.31 28.60 -27.53
CA PRO A 13 28.74 28.64 -26.18
C PRO A 13 29.15 29.91 -25.42
N GLU A 14 28.68 31.10 -25.79
CA GLU A 14 29.15 32.33 -25.11
C GLU A 14 28.09 33.39 -24.78
N THR A 15 26.82 33.02 -24.55
CA THR A 15 25.80 34.01 -24.11
C THR A 15 24.83 33.53 -23.02
N TYR A 16 25.20 32.55 -22.21
CA TYR A 16 24.36 32.07 -21.10
C TYR A 16 24.85 32.50 -19.69
N SER A 17 25.71 33.50 -19.58
CA SER A 17 26.33 33.87 -18.29
C SER A 17 26.27 35.36 -17.95
N GLN A 18 25.14 36.04 -18.22
CA GLN A 18 24.97 37.46 -17.84
C GLN A 18 23.58 37.84 -17.31
N ARG A 19 22.79 36.90 -16.80
CA ARG A 19 21.55 37.22 -16.05
C ARG A 19 21.51 36.61 -14.65
N VAL A 20 22.67 36.59 -13.98
CA VAL A 20 22.78 36.24 -12.56
C VAL A 20 23.02 37.52 -11.76
N ALA A 21 22.06 38.43 -11.73
CA ALA A 21 21.98 39.55 -10.78
C ALA A 21 20.72 40.36 -11.06
N GLN A 22 19.57 39.91 -10.56
CA GLN A 22 18.49 40.79 -10.08
C GLN A 22 17.25 39.96 -9.75
N CYS A 23 16.91 39.95 -8.46
CA CYS A 23 15.57 40.00 -7.86
C CYS A 23 15.47 39.09 -6.63
N ASP A 24 16.06 39.60 -5.55
CA ASP A 24 16.19 39.00 -4.22
C ASP A 24 14.98 39.27 -3.30
N ILE A 25 13.73 39.28 -3.79
CA ILE A 25 12.55 39.62 -2.94
C ILE A 25 11.33 38.70 -3.12
N SER A 26 11.35 37.67 -3.96
CA SER A 26 10.15 36.82 -4.18
C SER A 26 10.20 35.39 -3.66
N GLU A 27 11.26 34.94 -2.97
CA GLU A 27 11.37 33.52 -2.59
C GLU A 27 10.73 33.15 -1.24
N ARG A 28 10.49 34.12 -0.33
CA ARG A 28 9.88 33.83 0.99
C ARG A 28 8.35 33.78 1.00
N LEU A 29 7.68 34.20 -0.08
CA LEU A 29 6.22 34.08 -0.23
C LEU A 29 5.79 32.89 -1.08
N PHE A 30 6.66 32.38 -1.96
CA PHE A 30 6.31 31.22 -2.79
C PHE A 30 6.29 29.91 -1.99
N LEU A 31 7.13 29.78 -0.96
CA LEU A 31 7.15 28.59 -0.10
C LEU A 31 6.05 28.57 0.99
N ASN A 32 5.35 29.69 1.23
CA ASN A 32 4.22 29.73 2.15
C ASN A 32 2.85 29.56 1.46
N CYS A 33 2.76 29.77 0.15
CA CYS A 33 1.58 29.37 -0.62
C CYS A 33 1.53 27.84 -0.81
N TYR A 34 2.67 27.21 -1.15
CA TYR A 34 2.72 25.76 -1.30
C TYR A 34 2.64 24.99 0.02
N ARG A 35 3.01 25.60 1.17
CA ARG A 35 2.82 24.99 2.50
C ARG A 35 1.37 25.08 3.01
N ARG A 36 0.57 25.99 2.46
CA ARG A 36 -0.84 26.19 2.83
C ARG A 36 -1.80 25.44 1.89
N ILE A 37 -1.40 25.21 0.63
CA ILE A 37 -2.12 24.34 -0.32
C ILE A 37 -1.81 22.85 -0.08
N ARG A 38 -0.61 22.51 0.42
CA ARG A 38 -0.24 21.13 0.79
C ARG A 38 -0.70 20.70 2.20
N MET A 39 -1.76 21.28 2.73
CA MET A 39 -2.41 20.78 3.96
C MET A 39 -3.92 20.57 3.83
N PHE A 40 -4.46 20.72 2.62
CA PHE A 40 -5.91 20.52 2.39
C PHE A 40 -6.25 19.15 1.75
N LEU A 41 -5.24 18.43 1.23
CA LEU A 41 -5.41 17.08 0.65
C LEU A 41 -5.08 15.93 1.63
N THR A 42 -4.57 16.23 2.82
CA THR A 42 -4.20 15.19 3.81
C THR A 42 -5.35 14.80 4.74
N THR A 43 -6.48 15.50 4.71
CA THR A 43 -7.59 15.36 5.66
C THR A 43 -8.85 14.74 5.09
N VAL A 44 -8.82 14.23 3.85
CA VAL A 44 -9.80 13.24 3.41
C VAL A 44 -9.50 11.94 4.14
N ASN A 45 -10.01 11.82 5.37
CA ASN A 45 -10.14 10.55 6.06
C ASN A 45 -11.04 9.66 5.21
N LEU A 46 -10.44 8.98 4.22
CA LEU A 46 -11.11 7.94 3.45
C LEU A 46 -11.48 6.87 4.47
N ALA A 47 -12.75 6.88 4.89
CA ALA A 47 -13.30 5.92 5.83
C ALA A 47 -13.19 4.53 5.19
N LYS A 48 -12.04 3.89 5.38
CA LYS A 48 -11.74 2.59 4.80
C LYS A 48 -12.65 1.58 5.47
N SER A 49 -13.65 1.13 4.71
CA SER A 49 -14.62 0.18 5.22
C SER A 49 -13.87 -1.07 5.70
N LYS A 50 -14.18 -1.46 6.94
CA LYS A 50 -13.61 -2.68 7.51
C LYS A 50 -14.16 -3.86 6.73
N SER A 51 -13.30 -4.80 6.39
CA SER A 51 -13.77 -5.94 5.62
C SER A 51 -14.72 -6.81 6.39
N LYS A 52 -15.68 -7.38 5.66
CA LYS A 52 -16.79 -8.19 6.20
C LYS A 52 -16.35 -9.58 6.63
N THR A 53 -15.24 -10.09 6.08
CA THR A 53 -14.78 -11.47 6.26
C THR A 53 -13.36 -11.50 6.83
N LEU A 54 -13.14 -12.43 7.75
CA LEU A 54 -11.86 -12.68 8.40
C LEU A 54 -11.35 -14.06 8.00
N LEU A 55 -10.05 -14.17 7.79
CA LEU A 55 -9.36 -15.46 7.75
C LEU A 55 -8.95 -15.82 9.17
N VAL A 56 -9.43 -16.95 9.67
CA VAL A 56 -9.19 -17.42 11.04
C VAL A 56 -8.51 -18.78 11.03
N GLN A 57 -7.70 -19.04 12.06
CA GLN A 57 -7.02 -20.32 12.25
C GLN A 57 -7.84 -21.18 13.22
N MET A 58 -8.21 -22.37 12.75
CA MET A 58 -8.88 -23.42 13.52
C MET A 58 -7.85 -24.40 14.05
N VAL A 59 -7.98 -24.83 15.30
CA VAL A 59 -7.07 -25.80 15.93
C VAL A 59 -7.86 -26.98 16.45
N SER A 60 -7.29 -28.18 16.27
CA SER A 60 -7.86 -29.44 16.76
C SER A 60 -7.97 -29.43 18.29
N ALA A 61 -9.17 -29.71 18.80
CA ALA A 61 -9.43 -29.85 20.23
C ALA A 61 -8.81 -31.13 20.82
N ALA A 62 -8.34 -32.06 19.97
CA ALA A 62 -7.64 -33.25 20.42
C ALA A 62 -6.19 -32.99 20.86
N GLY A 63 -5.69 -31.74 20.78
CA GLY A 63 -4.35 -31.38 21.25
C GLY A 63 -3.20 -31.80 20.32
N THR A 64 -3.51 -32.25 19.10
CA THR A 64 -2.52 -32.74 18.11
C THR A 64 -1.65 -31.66 17.48
N GLY A 65 -2.08 -30.39 17.58
CA GLY A 65 -1.45 -29.27 16.88
C GLY A 65 -1.87 -29.13 15.41
N TYR A 66 -2.67 -30.06 14.86
CA TYR A 66 -3.22 -29.89 13.50
C TYR A 66 -4.13 -28.67 13.44
N CYS A 67 -3.89 -27.81 12.45
CA CYS A 67 -4.62 -26.57 12.28
C CYS A 67 -4.88 -26.28 10.80
N PHE A 68 -5.97 -25.58 10.53
CA PHE A 68 -6.32 -25.15 9.19
C PHE A 68 -6.97 -23.77 9.21
N ASN A 69 -6.97 -23.12 8.05
CA ASN A 69 -7.51 -21.77 7.91
C ASN A 69 -8.92 -21.82 7.33
N THR A 70 -9.82 -21.00 7.86
CA THR A 70 -11.17 -20.87 7.31
C THR A 70 -11.63 -19.42 7.29
N LYS A 71 -12.68 -19.13 6.52
CA LYS A 71 -13.28 -17.81 6.42
C LYS A 71 -14.47 -17.70 7.36
N ARG A 72 -14.58 -16.56 8.04
CA ARG A 72 -15.63 -16.27 9.02
C ARG A 72 -16.13 -14.84 8.85
N GLY A 73 -17.43 -14.62 9.03
CA GLY A 73 -17.99 -13.27 9.05
C GLY A 73 -17.56 -12.50 10.30
N ARG A 74 -17.17 -11.22 10.15
CA ARG A 74 -16.60 -10.41 11.24
C ARG A 74 -17.52 -10.27 12.45
N LEU A 75 -18.84 -10.21 12.22
CA LEU A 75 -19.85 -9.98 13.25
C LEU A 75 -20.39 -11.28 13.89
N ARG A 76 -19.98 -12.46 13.41
CA ARG A 76 -20.48 -13.74 13.96
C ARG A 76 -19.75 -14.10 15.26
N ASP A 77 -20.12 -15.22 15.87
CA ASP A 77 -19.37 -15.85 16.96
C ASP A 77 -18.23 -16.77 16.48
N LYS A 78 -17.32 -17.10 17.39
CA LYS A 78 -16.17 -17.97 17.10
C LYS A 78 -16.63 -19.30 16.53
N LEU A 79 -15.94 -19.77 15.49
CA LEU A 79 -16.31 -21.03 14.84
C LEU A 79 -15.93 -22.23 15.72
N VAL A 80 -16.85 -23.20 15.75
CA VAL A 80 -16.65 -24.53 16.31
C VAL A 80 -17.16 -25.53 15.27
N LEU A 81 -16.27 -26.35 14.73
CA LEU A 81 -16.56 -27.23 13.59
C LEU A 81 -16.09 -28.66 13.89
N ARG A 82 -16.85 -29.67 13.47
CA ARG A 82 -16.40 -31.07 13.54
C ARG A 82 -15.77 -31.46 12.20
N LYS A 83 -14.48 -31.83 12.21
CA LYS A 83 -13.72 -32.20 10.99
C LYS A 83 -12.74 -33.33 11.29
N HIS A 84 -12.31 -34.03 10.25
CA HIS A 84 -11.26 -35.05 10.35
C HIS A 84 -9.91 -34.43 10.73
N ASP A 85 -9.27 -34.99 11.76
CA ASP A 85 -7.87 -34.73 12.11
C ASP A 85 -7.01 -35.91 11.62
N PRO A 86 -6.08 -35.69 10.67
CA PRO A 86 -5.24 -36.74 10.10
C PRO A 86 -4.21 -37.32 11.09
N ILE A 87 -3.97 -36.66 12.23
CA ILE A 87 -3.02 -37.16 13.22
C ILE A 87 -3.69 -38.22 14.11
N VAL A 88 -4.96 -38.02 14.46
CA VAL A 88 -5.74 -38.96 15.28
C VAL A 88 -6.56 -39.94 14.42
N ASN A 89 -6.71 -39.66 13.12
CA ASN A 89 -7.54 -40.39 12.17
C ASN A 89 -9.01 -40.50 12.61
N LYS A 90 -9.52 -39.44 13.24
CA LYS A 90 -10.91 -39.35 13.72
C LYS A 90 -11.48 -37.97 13.46
N HIS A 91 -12.81 -37.88 13.44
CA HIS A 91 -13.50 -36.60 13.41
C HIS A 91 -13.53 -36.01 14.81
N VAL A 92 -12.90 -34.86 14.97
CA VAL A 92 -12.76 -34.15 16.25
C VAL A 92 -13.31 -32.74 16.12
N LEU A 93 -13.51 -32.09 17.26
CA LEU A 93 -13.90 -30.70 17.32
C LEU A 93 -12.71 -29.81 16.98
N PHE A 94 -12.93 -28.78 16.17
CA PHE A 94 -11.98 -27.73 15.85
C PHE A 94 -12.54 -26.41 16.33
N ILE A 95 -11.69 -25.65 17.04
CA ILE A 95 -12.08 -24.39 17.66
C ILE A 95 -11.23 -23.27 17.06
N GLU A 96 -11.84 -22.11 16.83
CA GLU A 96 -11.13 -20.91 16.39
C GLU A 96 -10.14 -20.43 17.47
N LYS A 97 -8.84 -20.44 17.13
CA LYS A 97 -7.77 -19.98 18.03
C LYS A 97 -7.48 -18.51 17.86
N ARG A 98 -7.26 -18.06 16.61
CA ARG A 98 -6.87 -16.68 16.32
C ARG A 98 -7.34 -16.20 14.94
N LYS A 99 -7.51 -14.87 14.84
CA LYS A 99 -7.64 -14.17 13.56
C LYS A 99 -6.27 -14.03 12.91
N ILE A 100 -6.13 -14.44 11.65
CA ILE A 100 -4.90 -14.28 10.88
C ILE A 100 -4.87 -12.89 10.24
N ARG A 101 -5.86 -12.59 9.40
CA ARG A 101 -5.97 -11.32 8.68
C ARG A 101 -7.42 -11.02 8.32
N SER A 102 -7.73 -9.74 8.15
CA SER A 102 -8.88 -9.31 7.37
C SER A 102 -8.65 -9.67 5.91
N LEU A 103 -9.66 -10.28 5.28
CA LEU A 103 -9.69 -10.47 3.83
C LEU A 103 -10.25 -9.24 3.15
#